data_AF-A0A9D4L735-F1
#
_entry.id   AF-A0A9D4L735-F1
#
_cell.length_a   1.000
_cell.length_b   1.000
_cell.length_c   1.000
_cell.angle_alpha   90.00
_cell.angle_beta   90.00
_cell.angle_gamma   90.00
#
_symmetry.space_group_name_H-M   'P 1'
#
loop_
_entity.id
_entity.type
_entity.pdbx_description
1 polymer ?
#
loop_
_entity_poly.entity_id
_entity_poly.type
_entity_poly.pdbx_seq_one_letter_code
_entity_poly.pdbx_strand_id
1 'polypeptide(L)'
;MPDITQIAAVHLKTGFKFSTYVKTTVPISSEAQKVIGISVDDHGIMRVNGGSVDSVSIKTSLHDCMMWLAKFPRAIFVAHNERRFEFPVLVSALLNTHCFETLCNCVSSFVDSLPVFKQSYPGQSYKQEDLVNVFSRQPAMPTVLLMMLKHWEFCLKHVRLLTIWPTSLLLLQSIIQFV
;
A
#
# COMPACT_ATOMS: atom_id res chain seq x y z
N MET A 1 -11.42 -13.93 6.32
CA MET A 1 -10.59 -12.72 6.20
C MET A 1 -9.87 -12.85 4.87
N PRO A 2 -9.90 -11.85 3.99
CA PRO A 2 -9.14 -11.90 2.74
C PRO A 2 -7.63 -11.81 3.01
N ASP A 3 -6.82 -12.37 2.11
CA ASP A 3 -5.37 -12.50 2.27
C ASP A 3 -4.59 -11.25 1.83
N ILE A 4 -3.39 -11.12 2.39
CA ILE A 4 -2.39 -10.12 2.00
C ILE A 4 -1.56 -10.67 0.83
N THR A 5 -1.51 -9.93 -0.27
CA THR A 5 -0.74 -10.28 -1.48
C THR A 5 0.57 -9.48 -1.60
N GLN A 6 0.63 -8.27 -1.07
CA GLN A 6 1.84 -7.44 -1.02
C GLN A 6 1.80 -6.44 0.15
N ILE A 7 2.97 -6.07 0.66
CA ILE A 7 3.15 -4.92 1.56
C ILE A 7 4.19 -4.01 0.92
N ALA A 8 3.84 -2.74 0.67
CA ALA A 8 4.73 -1.76 0.08
C ALA A 8 4.75 -0.48 0.92
N ALA A 9 5.91 0.18 0.98
CA ALA A 9 5.99 1.49 1.58
C ALA A 9 7.05 2.44 1.04
N VAL A 10 6.84 3.74 1.26
CA VAL A 10 7.83 4.79 1.00
C VAL A 10 7.93 5.78 2.16
N HIS A 11 9.16 6.07 2.58
CA HIS A 11 9.46 7.16 3.48
C HIS A 11 9.68 8.46 2.70
N LEU A 12 8.84 9.44 2.95
CA LEU A 12 8.63 10.60 2.07
C LEU A 12 9.83 11.54 1.99
N LYS A 13 10.56 11.73 3.11
CA LYS A 13 11.69 12.67 3.19
C LYS A 13 12.96 12.13 2.53
N THR A 14 13.20 10.82 2.60
CA THR A 14 14.42 10.21 2.03
C THR A 14 14.18 9.45 0.72
N GLY A 15 12.92 9.21 0.36
CA GLY A 15 12.56 8.36 -0.79
C GLY A 15 12.90 6.88 -0.58
N PHE A 16 13.33 6.45 0.61
CA PHE A 16 13.64 5.06 0.91
C PHE A 16 12.35 4.23 0.88
N LYS A 17 12.43 2.99 0.37
CA LYS A 17 11.27 2.15 0.04
C LYS A 17 11.36 0.80 0.70
N PHE A 18 10.19 0.19 0.89
CA PHE A 18 9.98 -1.21 1.22
C PHE A 18 8.98 -1.77 0.20
N SER A 19 9.15 -3.02 -0.21
CA SER A 19 8.15 -3.74 -0.99
C SER A 19 8.41 -5.24 -0.87
N THR A 20 7.39 -6.02 -0.58
CA THR A 20 7.51 -7.46 -0.39
C THR A 20 6.20 -8.13 -0.78
N TYR A 21 6.27 -9.14 -1.64
CA TYR A 21 5.13 -9.96 -2.02
C TYR A 21 4.91 -11.07 -1.00
N VAL A 22 3.64 -11.39 -0.77
CA VAL A 22 3.19 -12.28 0.29
C VAL A 22 2.50 -13.48 -0.32
N LYS A 23 2.94 -14.69 0.05
CA LYS A 23 2.30 -15.94 -0.35
C LYS A 23 0.89 -15.99 0.24
N THR A 24 -0.11 -16.10 -0.62
CA THR A 24 -1.49 -16.33 -0.20
C THR A 24 -1.65 -17.78 0.26
N THR A 25 -2.55 -17.98 1.21
CA THR A 25 -3.04 -19.29 1.67
C THR A 25 -4.24 -19.77 0.86
N VAL A 26 -4.94 -18.83 0.21
CA VAL A 26 -6.06 -19.09 -0.70
C VAL A 26 -5.72 -18.77 -2.16
N PRO A 27 -6.29 -19.48 -3.16
CA PRO A 27 -6.12 -19.14 -4.58
C PRO A 27 -6.74 -17.79 -4.93
N ILE A 28 -6.01 -16.93 -5.65
CA ILE A 28 -6.48 -15.62 -6.12
C ILE A 28 -7.50 -15.83 -7.26
N SER A 29 -8.72 -15.30 -7.12
CA SER A 29 -9.79 -15.39 -8.13
C SER A 29 -9.39 -14.73 -9.46
N SER A 30 -9.90 -15.21 -10.59
CA SER A 30 -9.57 -14.68 -11.93
C SER A 30 -9.87 -13.18 -12.06
N GLU A 31 -10.89 -12.69 -11.38
CA GLU A 31 -11.34 -11.30 -11.37
C GLU A 31 -10.36 -10.45 -10.56
N ALA A 32 -9.96 -10.93 -9.39
CA ALA A 32 -8.88 -10.32 -8.61
C ALA A 32 -7.58 -10.30 -9.43
N GLN A 33 -7.12 -11.43 -10.00
CA GLN A 33 -5.89 -11.49 -10.81
C GLN A 33 -5.88 -10.46 -11.96
N LYS A 34 -6.99 -10.30 -12.69
CA LYS A 34 -7.14 -9.30 -13.78
C LYS A 34 -7.06 -7.87 -13.28
N VAL A 35 -7.70 -7.57 -12.15
CA VAL A 35 -7.64 -6.24 -11.52
C VAL A 35 -6.21 -5.97 -11.04
N ILE A 36 -5.63 -6.92 -10.31
CA ILE A 36 -4.45 -6.68 -9.47
C ILE A 36 -3.12 -6.93 -10.17
N GLY A 37 -3.13 -7.63 -11.31
CA GLY A 37 -1.92 -7.99 -12.06
C GLY A 37 -1.02 -9.01 -11.35
N ILE A 38 -1.46 -9.58 -10.23
CA ILE A 38 -0.80 -10.65 -9.47
C ILE A 38 -1.55 -11.96 -9.75
N SER A 39 -0.81 -13.00 -10.13
CA SER A 39 -1.32 -14.37 -10.23
C SER A 39 -0.39 -15.34 -9.50
N VAL A 40 -0.89 -16.54 -9.24
CA VAL A 40 -0.09 -17.67 -8.75
C VAL A 40 -0.30 -18.81 -9.74
N ASP A 41 0.77 -19.38 -10.27
CA ASP A 41 0.68 -20.52 -11.20
C ASP A 41 0.56 -21.87 -10.46
N ASP A 42 0.32 -22.94 -11.20
CA ASP A 42 0.06 -24.30 -10.65
C ASP A 42 1.24 -24.86 -9.83
N HIS A 43 2.42 -24.24 -9.90
CA HIS A 43 3.60 -24.58 -9.10
C HIS A 43 3.73 -23.71 -7.84
N GLY A 44 2.78 -22.83 -7.56
CA GLY A 44 2.80 -21.90 -6.43
C GLY A 44 3.73 -20.70 -6.64
N ILE A 45 4.19 -20.43 -7.88
CA ILE A 45 5.05 -19.29 -8.16
C ILE A 45 4.18 -18.06 -8.36
N MET A 46 4.41 -17.03 -7.54
CA MET A 46 3.76 -15.74 -7.70
C MET A 46 4.34 -15.00 -8.91
N ARG A 47 3.45 -14.42 -9.72
CA ARG A 47 3.78 -13.63 -10.90
C ARG A 47 3.10 -12.27 -10.81
N VAL A 48 3.80 -11.24 -11.25
CA VAL A 48 3.34 -9.86 -11.29
C VAL A 48 3.53 -9.35 -12.70
N ASN A 49 2.41 -9.07 -13.39
CA ASN A 49 2.39 -8.69 -14.80
C ASN A 49 3.12 -9.68 -15.72
N GLY A 50 3.03 -10.97 -15.40
CA GLY A 50 3.65 -12.09 -16.12
C GLY A 50 5.07 -12.46 -15.67
N GLY A 51 5.81 -11.53 -15.06
CA GLY A 51 7.13 -11.79 -14.49
C GLY A 51 7.03 -12.48 -13.13
N SER A 52 7.81 -13.55 -12.91
CA SER A 52 7.90 -14.21 -11.59
C SER A 52 8.53 -13.28 -10.55
N VAL A 53 8.02 -13.33 -9.32
CA VAL A 53 8.54 -12.57 -8.18
C VAL A 53 8.77 -13.46 -6.96
N ASP A 54 9.79 -13.14 -6.18
CA ASP A 54 9.98 -13.74 -4.87
C ASP A 54 8.85 -13.31 -3.92
N SER A 55 8.31 -14.27 -3.18
CA SER A 55 7.24 -14.06 -2.20
C SER A 55 7.57 -14.79 -0.90
N VAL A 56 7.18 -14.21 0.23
CA VAL A 56 7.46 -14.73 1.57
C VAL A 56 6.17 -14.95 2.37
N SER A 57 6.27 -15.56 3.56
CA SER A 57 5.10 -15.67 4.45
C SER A 57 4.65 -14.29 4.95
N ILE A 58 3.37 -14.13 5.29
CA ILE A 58 2.88 -12.87 5.88
C ILE A 58 3.63 -12.49 7.16
N LYS A 59 3.99 -13.48 7.99
CA LYS A 59 4.79 -13.26 9.21
C LYS A 59 6.17 -12.68 8.88
N THR A 60 6.83 -13.21 7.85
CA THR A 60 8.13 -12.69 7.37
C THR A 60 7.98 -11.26 6.85
N SER A 61 7.01 -11.02 5.96
CA SER A 61 6.77 -9.71 5.35
C SER A 61 6.45 -8.63 6.40
N LEU A 62 5.61 -8.93 7.39
CA LEU A 62 5.31 -7.99 8.48
C LEU A 62 6.51 -7.76 9.39
N HIS A 63 7.30 -8.80 9.71
CA HIS A 63 8.52 -8.64 10.51
C HIS A 63 9.55 -7.75 9.79
N ASP A 64 9.80 -8.00 8.51
CA ASP A 64 10.75 -7.22 7.70
C ASP A 64 10.27 -5.78 7.50
N CYS A 65 8.96 -5.60 7.36
CA CYS A 65 8.32 -4.30 7.40
C CYS A 65 8.56 -3.59 8.75
N MET A 66 8.35 -4.25 9.89
CA MET A 66 8.60 -3.64 11.21
C MET A 66 10.09 -3.26 11.39
N MET A 67 11.03 -4.09 10.94
CA MET A 67 12.46 -3.76 10.95
C MET A 67 12.79 -2.56 10.05
N TRP A 68 12.08 -2.38 8.94
CA TRP A 68 12.21 -1.22 8.08
C TRP A 68 11.58 0.04 8.71
N LEU A 69 10.42 -0.09 9.38
CA LEU A 69 9.73 0.98 10.10
C LEU A 69 10.52 1.50 11.31
N ALA A 70 11.21 0.62 12.05
CA ALA A 70 12.02 0.98 13.22
C ALA A 70 13.13 2.00 12.91
N LYS A 71 13.48 2.19 11.63
CA LYS A 71 14.41 3.22 11.14
C LYS A 71 13.83 4.65 11.19
N PHE A 72 12.53 4.78 11.48
CA PHE A 72 11.78 6.04 11.45
C PHE A 72 10.98 6.23 12.76
N PRO A 73 11.63 6.73 13.83
CA PRO A 73 10.98 6.89 15.13
C PRO A 73 9.86 7.94 15.07
N ARG A 74 8.70 7.62 15.68
CA ARG A 74 7.45 8.37 15.49
C ARG A 74 7.11 8.49 14.02
N ALA A 75 7.16 7.35 13.34
CA ALA A 75 6.41 7.12 12.13
C ALA A 75 4.94 7.49 12.37
N ILE A 76 4.24 7.70 11.29
CA ILE A 76 2.84 8.05 11.24
C ILE A 76 2.41 7.49 9.86
N PHE A 77 1.20 6.97 9.64
CA PHE A 77 0.87 6.19 8.41
C PHE A 77 -0.12 6.84 7.44
N VAL A 78 0.18 6.71 6.12
CA VAL A 78 -0.80 6.87 5.03
C VAL A 78 -1.96 5.92 5.21
N ALA A 79 -3.07 6.35 4.64
CA ALA A 79 -3.99 5.49 3.95
C ALA A 79 -4.98 6.27 3.06
N HIS A 80 -5.54 5.67 2.02
CA HIS A 80 -6.80 6.22 1.45
C HIS A 80 -7.96 5.33 1.62
N ASN A 81 -9.01 5.85 2.24
CA ASN A 81 -10.26 5.11 2.30
C ASN A 81 -10.06 3.73 2.99
N GLU A 82 -8.89 3.49 3.61
CA GLU A 82 -8.46 2.21 4.19
C GLU A 82 -9.09 1.97 5.55
N ARG A 83 -9.66 3.02 6.17
CA ARG A 83 -10.60 2.91 7.28
C ARG A 83 -11.77 1.96 6.97
N ARG A 84 -12.06 1.70 5.69
CA ARG A 84 -13.08 0.72 5.26
C ARG A 84 -12.52 -0.64 4.84
N PHE A 85 -11.24 -0.74 4.49
CA PHE A 85 -10.69 -1.88 3.75
C PHE A 85 -9.35 -2.33 4.30
N GLU A 86 -8.26 -1.62 4.01
CA GLU A 86 -6.90 -2.14 4.28
C GLU A 86 -6.55 -2.14 5.78
N PHE A 87 -7.00 -1.16 6.59
CA PHE A 87 -6.67 -1.11 8.01
C PHE A 87 -7.21 -2.29 8.83
N PRO A 88 -8.50 -2.70 8.73
CA PRO A 88 -9.00 -3.88 9.45
C PRO A 88 -8.18 -5.16 9.20
N VAL A 89 -7.73 -5.38 7.97
CA VAL A 89 -6.99 -6.61 7.61
C VAL A 89 -5.50 -6.50 7.94
N LEU A 90 -4.88 -5.32 7.76
CA LEU A 90 -3.54 -5.05 8.26
C LEU A 90 -3.48 -5.28 9.79
N VAL A 91 -4.41 -4.70 10.56
CA VAL A 91 -4.51 -4.89 12.01
C VAL A 91 -4.72 -6.36 12.36
N SER A 92 -5.63 -7.07 11.68
CA SER A 92 -5.81 -8.50 11.93
C SER A 92 -4.54 -9.31 11.65
N ALA A 93 -3.80 -9.02 10.58
CA ALA A 93 -2.57 -9.72 10.26
C ALA A 93 -1.46 -9.42 11.27
N LEU A 94 -1.34 -8.17 11.74
CA LEU A 94 -0.41 -7.77 12.80
C LEU A 94 -0.69 -8.45 14.14
N LEU A 95 -1.97 -8.59 14.52
CA LEU A 95 -2.38 -9.31 15.72
C LEU A 95 -2.04 -10.81 15.58
N ASN A 96 -2.40 -11.44 14.46
CA ASN A 96 -2.13 -12.86 14.18
C ASN A 96 -0.64 -13.19 14.01
N THR A 97 0.22 -12.20 13.81
CA THR A 97 1.68 -12.36 13.68
C THR A 97 2.46 -11.80 14.86
N HIS A 98 1.78 -11.31 15.90
CA HIS A 98 2.36 -10.65 17.08
C HIS A 98 3.24 -9.42 16.76
N CYS A 99 3.01 -8.76 15.63
CA CYS A 99 3.74 -7.55 15.20
C CYS A 99 3.04 -6.24 15.61
N PHE A 100 1.85 -6.31 16.20
CA PHE A 100 1.03 -5.15 16.56
C PHE A 100 1.71 -4.20 17.56
N GLU A 101 2.33 -4.73 18.61
CA GLU A 101 3.04 -3.91 19.62
C GLU A 101 4.23 -3.14 19.00
N THR A 102 5.02 -3.81 18.15
CA THR A 102 6.11 -3.18 17.40
C THR A 102 5.61 -2.05 16.51
N LEU A 103 4.43 -2.22 15.88
CA LEU A 103 3.80 -1.15 15.12
C LEU A 103 3.43 0.03 16.02
N CYS A 104 2.78 -0.18 17.15
CA CYS A 104 2.42 0.88 18.11
C CYS A 104 3.63 1.64 18.65
N ASN A 105 4.78 0.97 18.81
CA ASN A 105 6.03 1.61 19.23
C ASN A 105 6.69 2.45 18.11
N CYS A 106 6.49 2.07 16.84
CA CYS A 106 7.01 2.84 15.70
C CYS A 106 6.07 3.97 15.27
N VAL A 107 4.76 3.73 15.26
CA VAL A 107 3.72 4.55 14.61
C VAL A 107 2.89 5.31 15.63
N SER A 108 2.94 6.65 15.55
CA SER A 108 2.24 7.57 16.44
C SER A 108 0.80 7.88 16.03
N SER A 109 0.43 7.79 14.75
CA SER A 109 -0.97 7.82 14.29
C SER A 109 -1.14 7.33 12.84
N PHE A 110 -2.39 7.26 12.39
CA PHE A 110 -2.79 6.88 11.03
C PHE A 110 -3.71 7.98 10.47
N VAL A 111 -3.47 8.42 9.24
CA VAL A 111 -4.33 9.42 8.56
C VAL A 111 -4.94 8.78 7.33
N ASP A 112 -6.25 8.93 7.19
CA ASP A 112 -6.96 8.73 5.92
C ASP A 112 -7.02 10.09 5.22
N SER A 113 -6.54 10.19 3.98
CA SER A 113 -6.56 11.48 3.25
C SER A 113 -7.79 11.71 2.39
N LEU A 114 -8.70 10.73 2.22
CA LEU A 114 -9.95 10.97 1.50
C LEU A 114 -10.75 12.15 2.09
N PRO A 115 -10.87 12.31 3.42
CA PRO A 115 -11.44 13.52 4.03
C PRO A 115 -10.62 14.79 3.74
N VAL A 116 -9.28 14.69 3.80
CA VAL A 116 -8.38 15.84 3.58
C VAL A 116 -8.52 16.39 2.16
N PHE A 117 -8.52 15.52 1.14
CA PHE A 117 -8.77 15.93 -0.25
C PHE A 117 -10.17 16.49 -0.46
N LYS A 118 -11.20 15.87 0.13
CA LYS A 118 -12.59 16.36 0.05
C LYS A 118 -12.76 17.75 0.64
N GLN A 119 -12.04 18.06 1.72
CA GLN A 119 -12.08 19.37 2.36
C GLN A 119 -11.25 20.41 1.59
N SER A 120 -10.04 20.07 1.16
CA SER A 120 -9.13 21.01 0.51
C SER A 120 -9.45 21.28 -0.96
N TYR A 121 -10.07 20.33 -1.66
CA TYR A 121 -10.32 20.40 -3.09
C TYR A 121 -11.70 19.81 -3.46
N PRO A 122 -12.79 20.54 -3.14
CA PRO A 122 -14.16 20.08 -3.38
C PRO A 122 -14.51 20.00 -4.88
N GLY A 123 -15.51 19.19 -5.23
CA GLY A 123 -16.14 19.18 -6.56
C GLY A 123 -15.52 18.26 -7.63
N GLN A 124 -14.53 17.45 -7.29
CA GLN A 124 -13.83 16.56 -8.22
C GLN A 124 -13.97 15.07 -7.84
N SER A 125 -13.56 14.17 -8.76
CA SER A 125 -13.44 12.74 -8.45
C SER A 125 -12.28 12.50 -7.48
N TYR A 126 -12.44 11.59 -6.51
CA TYR A 126 -11.41 11.31 -5.50
C TYR A 126 -10.67 9.98 -5.67
N LYS A 127 -10.56 9.51 -6.92
CA LYS A 127 -9.82 8.30 -7.31
C LYS A 127 -8.32 8.57 -7.57
N GLN A 128 -7.54 7.51 -7.86
CA GLN A 128 -6.06 7.54 -7.86
C GLN A 128 -5.48 8.20 -9.07
N GLU A 129 -5.67 7.54 -10.19
CA GLU A 129 -5.58 8.11 -11.51
C GLU A 129 -6.16 9.53 -11.55
N ASP A 130 -7.35 9.76 -10.97
CA ASP A 130 -8.06 11.02 -11.18
C ASP A 130 -7.31 12.19 -10.58
N LEU A 131 -7.04 12.21 -9.27
CA LEU A 131 -6.28 13.34 -8.73
C LEU A 131 -4.76 13.24 -9.00
N VAL A 132 -4.20 12.07 -9.41
CA VAL A 132 -2.85 12.01 -10.02
C VAL A 132 -2.84 12.87 -11.27
N ASN A 133 -3.83 12.69 -12.15
CA ASN A 133 -3.94 13.34 -13.44
C ASN A 133 -4.28 14.84 -13.33
N VAL A 134 -5.13 15.21 -12.37
CA VAL A 134 -5.48 16.63 -12.10
C VAL A 134 -4.25 17.42 -11.67
N PHE A 135 -3.48 16.88 -10.72
CA PHE A 135 -2.46 17.66 -10.03
C PHE A 135 -1.04 17.50 -10.58
N SER A 136 -0.71 16.40 -11.26
CA SER A 136 0.56 16.25 -12.02
C SER A 136 0.80 17.34 -13.07
N ARG A 137 -0.25 18.12 -13.42
CA ARG A 137 -0.22 19.21 -14.38
C ARG A 137 -0.06 20.60 -13.73
N GLN A 138 0.00 20.70 -12.41
CA GLN A 138 0.10 21.99 -11.70
C GLN A 138 1.57 22.33 -11.34
N PRO A 139 2.01 23.58 -11.55
CA PRO A 139 3.41 23.98 -11.33
C PRO A 139 3.80 24.07 -9.85
N ALA A 140 2.83 24.27 -8.96
CA ALA A 140 3.01 24.30 -7.51
C ALA A 140 2.28 23.11 -6.88
N MET A 141 2.95 21.95 -6.84
CA MET A 141 2.38 20.73 -6.28
C MET A 141 2.33 20.79 -4.74
N PRO A 142 1.15 20.64 -4.11
CA PRO A 142 1.03 20.42 -2.68
C PRO A 142 1.88 19.22 -2.26
N THR A 143 2.54 19.28 -1.10
CA THR A 143 3.45 18.20 -0.65
C THR A 143 2.73 16.86 -0.60
N VAL A 144 1.48 16.85 -0.11
CA VAL A 144 0.60 15.67 -0.06
C VAL A 144 0.44 15.00 -1.42
N LEU A 145 0.41 15.77 -2.51
CA LEU A 145 0.26 15.31 -3.89
C LEU A 145 1.58 14.82 -4.52
N LEU A 146 2.67 15.54 -4.24
CA LEU A 146 4.02 15.12 -4.63
C LEU A 146 4.41 13.79 -3.96
N MET A 147 3.95 13.57 -2.72
CA MET A 147 4.09 12.31 -1.97
C MET A 147 3.50 11.10 -2.71
N MET A 148 2.55 11.34 -3.61
CA MET A 148 1.75 10.30 -4.26
C MET A 148 2.17 10.01 -5.67
N LEU A 149 2.55 11.04 -6.45
CA LEU A 149 3.16 10.82 -7.76
C LEU A 149 4.43 9.98 -7.64
N LYS A 150 5.30 10.30 -6.66
CA LYS A 150 6.54 9.55 -6.42
C LYS A 150 6.32 8.09 -6.00
N HIS A 151 5.15 7.76 -5.43
CA HIS A 151 4.77 6.39 -5.11
C HIS A 151 4.05 5.71 -6.30
N TRP A 152 3.14 6.40 -6.96
CA TRP A 152 2.45 5.94 -8.17
C TRP A 152 3.42 5.58 -9.30
N GLU A 153 4.47 6.38 -9.55
CA GLU A 153 5.53 6.07 -10.51
C GLU A 153 6.36 4.83 -10.12
N PHE A 154 6.46 4.52 -8.82
CA PHE A 154 7.12 3.30 -8.34
C PHE A 154 6.21 2.09 -8.52
N CYS A 155 4.94 2.19 -8.12
CA CYS A 155 3.94 1.15 -8.36
C CYS A 155 3.83 0.85 -9.86
N LEU A 156 3.60 1.84 -10.73
CA LEU A 156 3.52 1.68 -12.19
C LEU A 156 4.71 0.94 -12.84
N LYS A 157 5.91 1.03 -12.27
CA LYS A 157 7.13 0.38 -12.81
C LYS A 157 7.28 -1.08 -12.40
N HIS A 158 6.60 -1.52 -11.35
CA HIS A 158 6.68 -2.90 -10.84
C HIS A 158 5.32 -3.62 -10.79
N VAL A 159 4.22 -2.87 -10.93
CA VAL A 159 2.82 -3.31 -10.86
C VAL A 159 1.98 -2.42 -11.81
N ARG A 160 1.44 -2.96 -12.91
CA ARG A 160 0.36 -2.27 -13.66
C ARG A 160 -0.99 -2.60 -13.02
N LEU A 161 -1.74 -1.55 -12.68
CA LEU A 161 -3.02 -1.66 -12.01
C LEU A 161 -3.88 -0.42 -12.28
N LEU A 162 -5.15 -0.62 -12.61
CA LEU A 162 -6.13 0.46 -12.61
C LEU A 162 -6.72 0.64 -11.19
N THR A 163 -6.33 1.77 -10.56
CA THR A 163 -7.23 2.77 -9.94
C THR A 163 -7.75 2.69 -8.46
N ILE A 164 -7.56 3.82 -7.71
CA ILE A 164 -8.12 4.34 -6.40
C ILE A 164 -7.27 4.17 -5.06
N TRP A 165 -7.10 5.10 -4.06
CA TRP A 165 -6.03 6.18 -3.92
C TRP A 165 -5.07 6.27 -2.64
N PRO A 166 -4.66 7.41 -1.97
CA PRO A 166 -3.42 7.53 -1.12
C PRO A 166 -3.48 8.19 0.34
N THR A 167 -2.34 8.63 0.91
CA THR A 167 -2.28 9.83 1.79
C THR A 167 -2.37 9.69 3.30
N SER A 168 -1.68 10.36 4.22
CA SER A 168 -0.39 11.06 4.28
C SER A 168 0.41 10.42 5.42
N LEU A 169 1.72 10.66 5.52
CA LEU A 169 2.65 10.01 6.46
C LEU A 169 3.20 8.62 5.99
N LEU A 170 4.29 8.09 6.59
CA LEU A 170 5.06 6.87 6.24
C LEU A 170 4.21 5.78 5.54
N LEU A 171 4.42 5.64 4.23
CA LEU A 171 3.34 5.24 3.34
C LEU A 171 3.18 3.72 3.28
N LEU A 172 2.58 3.06 4.27
CA LEU A 172 2.25 1.65 4.12
C LEU A 172 0.99 1.50 3.23
N GLN A 173 1.16 1.59 1.91
CA GLN A 173 0.18 0.95 1.04
C GLN A 173 0.46 -0.54 1.11
N SER A 174 -0.13 -1.13 2.15
CA SER A 174 -0.58 -2.50 2.12
C SER A 174 -1.31 -2.72 0.80
N ILE A 175 -0.62 -3.20 -0.23
CA ILE A 175 -1.27 -3.85 -1.37
C ILE A 175 -1.75 -5.23 -0.87
N ILE A 176 -2.58 -5.18 0.17
CA ILE A 176 -3.46 -6.21 0.65
C ILE A 176 -4.62 -6.18 -0.34
N GLN A 177 -4.32 -6.63 -1.56
CA GLN A 177 -5.33 -6.77 -2.57
C GLN A 177 -6.04 -8.08 -2.31
N PHE A 178 -7.23 -7.90 -1.74
CA PHE A 178 -8.11 -8.95 -1.29
C PHE A 178 -8.50 -9.91 -2.42
N VAL A 179 -8.49 -11.18 -2.05
CA VAL A 179 -9.23 -12.25 -2.71
C VAL A 179 -10.59 -12.40 -2.05
#